data_AF-A0AAU9SUE4-F1
#
_entry.id   AF-A0AAU9SUE4-F1
#
_cell.length_a   1.000
_cell.length_b   1.000
_cell.length_c   1.000
_cell.angle_alpha   90.00
_cell.angle_beta   90.00
_cell.angle_gamma   90.00
#
_symmetry.space_group_name_H-M   'P 1'
#
loop_
_entity.id
_entity.type
_entity.pdbx_description
1 polymer ?
#
loop_
_entity_poly.entity_id
_entity_poly.type
_entity_poly.pdbx_seq_one_letter_code
_entity_poly.pdbx_strand_id
1 'polypeptide(L)'
;MICFAFQDNYDKLNTAFAGSDHSWTSLTVELCTSLETANRLVHATTRNARLLSEKVEELEKIVKRGDSAVAAARTVHSTVNKKG
;
A
#
# COMPACT_ATOMS: atom_id res chain seq x y z
N MET A 1 1.60 -11.18 -10.51
CA MET A 1 0.69 -11.78 -11.52
C MET A 1 0.18 -10.75 -12.53
N ILE A 2 -0.36 -9.59 -12.11
CA ILE A 2 -0.93 -8.58 -13.05
C ILE A 2 0.12 -7.92 -13.96
N CYS A 3 1.29 -7.52 -13.45
CA CYS A 3 2.34 -6.97 -14.31
C CYS A 3 2.90 -7.99 -15.31
N PHE A 4 2.90 -9.27 -14.93
CA PHE A 4 3.30 -10.37 -15.82
C PHE A 4 2.28 -10.56 -16.94
N ALA A 5 0.98 -10.55 -16.63
CA ALA A 5 -0.09 -10.63 -17.63
C ALA A 5 -0.07 -9.45 -18.62
N PHE A 6 0.20 -8.23 -18.14
CA PHE A 6 0.37 -7.07 -19.03
C PHE A 6 1.55 -7.25 -19.98
N GLN A 7 2.73 -7.63 -19.47
CA GLN A 7 3.92 -7.84 -20.29
C GLN A 7 3.73 -8.97 -21.31
N ASP A 8 3.17 -10.10 -20.88
CA ASP A 8 2.89 -11.25 -21.73
C ASP A 8 1.91 -10.90 -22.87
N ASN A 9 0.84 -10.15 -22.57
CA ASN A 9 -0.11 -9.70 -23.58
C ASN A 9 0.50 -8.67 -24.54
N TYR A 10 1.39 -7.80 -24.05
CA TYR A 10 2.10 -6.84 -24.88
C TYR A 10 3.05 -7.54 -25.87
N ASP A 11 3.79 -8.55 -25.41
CA ASP A 11 4.72 -9.32 -26.23
C ASP A 11 3.97 -10.14 -27.31
N LYS A 12 2.84 -10.75 -26.94
CA LYS A 12 1.93 -11.43 -27.88
C LYS A 12 1.33 -10.47 -28.90
N LEU A 13 0.91 -9.28 -28.46
CA LEU A 13 0.34 -8.25 -29.33
C LEU A 13 1.34 -7.77 -30.37
N ASN A 14 2.59 -7.52 -29.97
CA ASN A 14 3.67 -7.17 -30.90
C ASN A 14 3.92 -8.27 -31.94
N THR A 15 3.83 -9.54 -31.53
CA THR A 15 3.95 -10.69 -32.45
C THR A 15 2.79 -10.74 -33.43
N ALA A 16 1.56 -10.52 -32.97
CA ALA A 16 0.36 -10.48 -33.82
C ALA A 16 0.41 -9.32 -34.84
N PHE A 17 0.91 -8.15 -34.44
CA PHE A 17 1.09 -7.01 -35.36
C PHE A 17 2.16 -7.24 -36.42
N ALA A 18 3.18 -8.06 -36.13
CA ALA A 18 4.22 -8.43 -37.11
C ALA A 18 3.73 -9.50 -38.11
N GLY A 19 2.67 -10.23 -37.77
CA GLY A 19 2.03 -11.23 -38.62
C GLY A 19 0.80 -10.69 -39.36
N SER A 20 0.11 -11.59 -40.05
CA SER A 20 -1.19 -11.33 -40.71
C SER A 20 -2.38 -11.82 -39.88
N ASP A 21 -2.17 -12.17 -38.60
CA ASP A 21 -3.19 -12.70 -37.71
C ASP A 21 -4.05 -11.59 -37.10
N HIS A 22 -5.37 -11.81 -37.06
CA HIS A 22 -6.36 -10.86 -36.52
C HIS A 22 -6.51 -10.94 -34.99
N SER A 23 -5.75 -11.81 -34.33
CA SER A 23 -5.71 -11.94 -32.86
C SER A 23 -5.30 -10.65 -32.13
N TRP A 24 -4.67 -9.68 -32.82
CA TRP A 24 -4.30 -8.38 -32.26
C TRP A 24 -5.47 -7.64 -31.61
N THR A 25 -6.69 -7.82 -32.12
CA THR A 25 -7.90 -7.20 -31.56
C THR A 25 -8.21 -7.71 -30.15
N SER A 26 -8.24 -9.04 -29.96
CA SER A 26 -8.44 -9.69 -28.66
C SER A 26 -7.30 -9.36 -27.70
N LEU A 27 -6.06 -9.43 -28.19
CA LEU A 27 -4.87 -9.13 -27.38
C LEU A 27 -4.83 -7.67 -26.89
N THR A 28 -5.29 -6.73 -27.71
CA THR A 28 -5.41 -5.32 -27.31
C THR A 28 -6.44 -5.15 -26.19
N VAL A 29 -7.58 -5.84 -26.26
CA VAL A 29 -8.60 -5.81 -25.19
C VAL A 29 -8.02 -6.38 -23.90
N GLU A 30 -7.37 -7.55 -23.95
CA GLU A 30 -6.76 -8.18 -22.77
C GLU A 30 -5.65 -7.32 -22.14
N LEU A 31 -4.84 -6.65 -22.96
CA LEU A 31 -3.83 -5.71 -22.50
C LEU A 31 -4.46 -4.52 -21.76
N CYS A 32 -5.51 -3.92 -22.34
CA CYS A 32 -6.24 -2.81 -21.73
C CYS A 32 -6.91 -3.21 -20.42
N THR A 33 -7.54 -4.38 -20.34
CA THR A 33 -8.13 -4.91 -19.10
C THR A 33 -7.07 -5.16 -18.02
N SER A 34 -5.93 -5.71 -18.42
CA SER A 34 -4.80 -5.94 -17.50
C SER A 34 -4.25 -4.61 -16.97
N LEU A 35 -4.15 -3.59 -17.82
CA LEU A 35 -3.71 -2.25 -17.45
C LEU A 35 -4.72 -1.57 -16.50
N GLU A 36 -6.02 -1.63 -16.79
CA GLU A 36 -7.04 -1.05 -15.91
C GLU A 36 -6.99 -1.71 -14.52
N THR A 37 -6.85 -3.04 -14.48
CA THR A 37 -6.73 -3.80 -13.24
C THR A 37 -5.47 -3.40 -12.46
N ALA A 38 -4.34 -3.26 -13.14
CA ALA A 38 -3.09 -2.79 -12.54
C ALA A 38 -3.26 -1.38 -11.95
N ASN A 39 -3.88 -0.47 -12.71
CA ASN A 39 -4.13 0.90 -12.28
C ASN A 39 -5.02 0.95 -11.02
N ARG A 40 -6.13 0.19 -11.01
CA ARG A 40 -7.01 0.07 -9.84
C ARG A 40 -6.26 -0.46 -8.62
N LEU A 41 -5.41 -1.47 -8.80
CA LEU A 41 -4.61 -2.04 -7.71
C LEU A 41 -3.61 -1.03 -7.15
N VAL A 42 -2.87 -0.33 -8.01
CA VAL A 42 -1.93 0.73 -7.59
C VAL A 42 -2.65 1.82 -6.80
N HIS A 43 -3.80 2.29 -7.27
CA HIS A 43 -4.59 3.29 -6.56
C HIS A 43 -5.09 2.78 -5.20
N ALA A 44 -5.61 1.56 -5.13
CA ALA A 44 -6.08 0.96 -3.88
C ALA A 44 -4.95 0.79 -2.86
N THR A 45 -3.81 0.24 -3.30
CA THR A 45 -2.63 0.05 -2.44
C THR A 45 -2.07 1.40 -1.97
N THR A 46 -1.97 2.39 -2.85
CA THR A 46 -1.49 3.74 -2.49
C THR A 46 -2.40 4.38 -1.43
N ARG A 47 -3.73 4.29 -1.63
CA ARG A 47 -4.71 4.78 -0.65
C ARG A 47 -4.57 4.07 0.70
N ASN A 48 -4.46 2.75 0.70
CA ASN A 48 -4.36 1.95 1.91
C ASN A 48 -3.04 2.22 2.65
N ALA A 49 -1.92 2.37 1.93
CA ALA A 49 -0.63 2.72 2.50
C ALA A 49 -0.67 4.09 3.18
N ARG A 50 -1.32 5.09 2.55
CA ARG A 50 -1.53 6.41 3.17
C ARG A 50 -2.35 6.31 4.45
N LEU A 51 -3.50 5.64 4.41
CA LEU A 51 -4.37 5.47 5.59
C LEU A 51 -3.64 4.74 6.73
N LEU A 52 -2.84 3.73 6.41
CA LEU A 52 -2.03 3.01 7.39
C LEU A 52 -0.99 3.95 8.02
N SER A 53 -0.30 4.76 7.22
CA SER A 53 0.67 5.74 7.71
C SER A 53 0.04 6.74 8.67
N GLU A 54 -1.14 7.27 8.33
CA GLU A 54 -1.89 8.19 9.20
C GLU A 54 -2.26 7.54 10.54
N LYS A 55 -2.65 6.26 10.52
CA LYS A 55 -2.96 5.51 11.74
C LYS A 55 -1.73 5.20 12.59
N VAL A 56 -0.59 4.92 11.97
CA VAL A 56 0.67 4.75 12.69
C VAL A 56 1.07 6.06 13.39
N GLU A 57 0.95 7.20 12.71
CA GLU A 57 1.24 8.51 13.30
C GLU A 57 0.31 8.84 14.49
N GLU A 58 -0.97 8.49 14.38
CA GLU A 58 -1.94 8.64 15.48
C GLU A 58 -1.53 7.77 16.69
N LEU A 59 -1.14 6.52 16.45
CA LEU A 59 -0.68 5.61 17.50
C LEU A 59 0.60 6.10 18.18
N GLU A 60 1.57 6.63 17.43
CA GLU A 60 2.79 7.20 18.01
C GLU A 60 2.50 8.36 18.98
N LYS A 61 1.52 9.22 18.66
CA LYS A 61 1.08 10.30 19.57
C LYS A 61 0.48 9.73 20.86
N ILE A 62 -0.32 8.67 20.75
CA ILE A 62 -0.93 7.99 21.89
C ILE A 62 0.16 7.37 22.78
N VAL A 63 1.14 6.68 22.19
CA VAL A 63 2.27 6.07 22.92
C VAL A 63 3.06 7.14 23.69
N LYS A 64 3.46 8.23 23.04
CA LYS A 64 4.19 9.35 23.69
C LYS A 64 3.43 9.93 24.89
N ARG A 65 2.11 10.07 24.77
CA ARG A 65 1.25 10.50 25.88
C ARG A 65 1.23 9.47 27.00
N GLY A 66 1.14 8.19 26.67
CA GLY A 66 1.22 7.08 27.63
C GLY A 66 2.54 7.10 28.41
N ASP A 67 3.67 7.23 27.71
CA ASP A 67 5.00 7.29 28.33
C ASP A 67 5.13 8.48 29.28
N SER A 68 4.62 9.65 28.87
CA SER A 68 4.60 10.86 29.70
C SER A 68 3.79 10.66 30.99
N ALA A 69 2.63 10.02 30.90
CA ALA A 69 1.79 9.71 32.06
C ALA A 69 2.47 8.71 33.01
N VAL A 70 3.14 7.68 32.47
CA VAL A 70 3.92 6.72 33.25
C VAL A 70 5.09 7.41 33.97
N ALA A 71 5.82 8.29 33.29
CA ALA A 71 6.91 9.06 33.88
C ALA A 71 6.43 9.97 35.03
N ALA A 72 5.30 10.64 34.84
CA ALA A 72 4.66 11.45 35.89
C ALA A 72 4.26 10.60 37.11
N ALA A 73 3.62 9.46 36.89
CA ALA A 73 3.22 8.54 37.96
C ALA A 73 4.43 8.02 38.77
N ARG A 74 5.53 7.66 38.08
CA ARG A 74 6.79 7.25 38.73
C ARG A 74 7.37 8.36 39.61
N THR A 75 7.35 9.60 39.13
CA THR A 75 7.81 10.77 39.89
C THR A 75 7.01 10.94 41.17
N VAL A 76 5.68 10.94 41.08
CA VAL A 76 4.80 11.05 42.26
C VAL A 76 5.08 9.92 43.26
N HIS A 77 5.14 8.67 42.80
CA HIS A 77 5.41 7.52 43.66
C HIS A 77 6.75 7.65 44.41
N SER A 78 7.81 8.06 43.72
CA SER A 78 9.13 8.28 44.34
C SER A 78 9.14 9.43 45.36
N THR A 79 8.30 10.45 45.16
CA THR A 79 8.21 11.62 46.05
C THR A 79 7.45 11.28 47.33
N VAL A 80 6.38 10.48 47.22
CA VAL A 80 5.61 9.98 48.36
C VAL A 80 6.47 9.06 49.22
N ASN A 81 7.25 8.16 48.61
CA ASN A 81 8.10 7.22 49.35
C ASN A 81 9.33 7.86 50.04
N LYS A 82 9.66 9.12 49.75
CA LYS A 82 10.72 9.90 50.41
C LYS A 82 10.22 10.74 51.60
N LYS A 83 8.90 10.81 51.82
CA LYS A 83 8.27 11.62 52.87
C LYS A 83 7.71 10.78 54.04
N GLY A 84 7.84 9.45 53.97
CA GLY A 84 7.61 8.53 55.09
C GLY A 84 8.93 8.01 55.62
#